data_AF-A0A158M7L3-F1
#
_entry.id   AF-A0A158M7L3-F1
#
_cell.length_a   1.000
_cell.length_b   1.000
_cell.length_c   1.000
_cell.angle_alpha   90.00
_cell.angle_beta   90.00
_cell.angle_gamma   90.00
#
_symmetry.space_group_name_H-M   'P 1'
#
loop_
_entity.id
_entity.type
_entity.pdbx_description
1 polymer ?
#
loop_
_entity_poly.entity_id
_entity_poly.type
_entity_poly.pdbx_seq_one_letter_code
_entity_poly.pdbx_strand_id
1 'polypeptide(L)'
;MQQFYDAVIVGAGPAGASCAVWLARLGLSPMLVEASARVGGLTADNPFADDWIVAAPGRTGQQIAGQIAESLARARVPLQLNAAAREVRPCKGGIELSVAGAAPPVRGRCLVIASGVRARGLPGQPPQTRWPGVLIGPGSPIVAQDYSGLSVAVLGGGDNAFENFVYVRNRGARQVHLYARSVRAQQQWVQRAGGQGVTVGAYEVDPLARCVNGQHYDLILVFYGWEPQADFADGLELARDAHGYIQTDGATARTSLPDVYAIGEVANRAHPCVVTAMADGVVAAKDIQRRWERA
;
A
#
# COMPACT_ATOMS: atom_id res chain seq x y z
N MET A 1 -9.85 1.05 -33.06
CA MET A 1 -9.38 2.25 -32.33
C MET A 1 -9.18 1.84 -30.88
N GLN A 2 -8.07 2.21 -30.24
CA GLN A 2 -7.92 2.01 -28.79
C GLN A 2 -8.97 2.86 -28.06
N GLN A 3 -9.63 2.27 -27.07
CA GLN A 3 -10.60 2.96 -26.23
C GLN A 3 -9.91 4.06 -25.42
N PHE A 4 -10.54 5.24 -25.37
CA PHE A 4 -10.05 6.40 -24.63
C PHE A 4 -10.96 6.61 -23.42
N TYR A 5 -10.39 6.53 -22.22
CA TYR A 5 -11.14 6.54 -20.97
C TYR A 5 -11.24 7.94 -20.36
N ASP A 6 -12.23 8.08 -19.50
CA ASP A 6 -12.49 9.31 -18.77
C ASP A 6 -11.48 9.50 -17.63
N ALA A 7 -11.16 8.40 -16.94
CA ALA A 7 -10.08 8.33 -15.99
C ALA A 7 -9.38 6.97 -16.09
N VAL A 8 -8.04 7.01 -16.11
CA VAL A 8 -7.21 5.81 -15.92
C VAL A 8 -6.79 5.78 -14.46
N ILE A 9 -7.15 4.71 -13.75
CA ILE A 9 -6.91 4.55 -12.32
C ILE A 9 -5.89 3.43 -12.13
N VAL A 10 -4.75 3.75 -11.51
CA VAL A 10 -3.67 2.79 -11.28
C VAL A 10 -3.72 2.32 -9.83
N GLY A 11 -4.08 1.05 -9.62
CA GLY A 11 -4.23 0.40 -8.32
C GLY A 11 -5.69 0.13 -7.97
N ALA A 12 -6.02 -1.14 -7.76
CA ALA A 12 -7.33 -1.65 -7.35
C ALA A 12 -7.40 -1.95 -5.84
N GLY A 13 -6.66 -1.21 -5.03
CA GLY A 13 -6.91 -1.13 -3.59
C GLY A 13 -8.22 -0.40 -3.26
N PRO A 14 -8.58 -0.25 -1.97
CA PRO A 14 -9.80 0.42 -1.55
C PRO A 14 -10.03 1.81 -2.18
N ALA A 15 -8.96 2.61 -2.32
CA ALA A 15 -9.04 3.95 -2.89
C ALA A 15 -9.42 3.94 -4.38
N GLY A 16 -8.65 3.22 -5.20
CA GLY A 16 -8.89 3.17 -6.65
C GLY A 16 -10.21 2.50 -7.00
N ALA A 17 -10.58 1.44 -6.26
CA ALA A 17 -11.86 0.77 -6.46
C ALA A 17 -13.05 1.67 -6.11
N SER A 18 -12.97 2.41 -4.99
CA SER A 18 -13.99 3.42 -4.63
C SER A 18 -14.13 4.48 -5.71
N CYS A 19 -13.01 5.06 -6.15
CA CYS A 19 -12.98 6.05 -7.23
C CYS A 19 -13.65 5.52 -8.51
N ALA A 20 -13.29 4.31 -8.94
CA ALA A 20 -13.82 3.70 -10.15
C ALA A 20 -15.34 3.45 -10.07
N VAL A 21 -15.83 2.93 -8.94
CA VAL A 21 -17.27 2.71 -8.73
C VAL A 21 -18.03 4.03 -8.76
N TRP A 22 -17.50 5.08 -8.14
CA TRP A 22 -18.13 6.40 -8.14
C TRP A 22 -18.18 6.99 -9.56
N LEU A 23 -17.05 7.00 -10.27
CA LEU A 23 -16.99 7.49 -11.65
C LEU A 23 -17.98 6.75 -12.56
N ALA A 24 -18.02 5.41 -12.49
CA ALA A 24 -18.97 4.61 -13.25
C ALA A 24 -20.43 4.97 -12.95
N ARG A 25 -20.77 5.17 -11.67
CA ARG A 25 -22.13 5.57 -11.25
C ARG A 25 -22.49 7.01 -11.61
N LEU A 26 -21.50 7.87 -11.80
CA LEU A 26 -21.67 9.24 -12.29
C LEU A 26 -21.77 9.29 -13.83
N GLY A 27 -21.79 8.14 -14.51
CA GLY A 27 -21.90 8.06 -15.96
C GLY A 27 -20.58 8.24 -16.71
N LEU A 28 -19.45 8.22 -16.00
CA LEU A 28 -18.12 8.30 -16.57
C LEU A 28 -17.56 6.91 -16.87
N SER A 29 -16.57 6.83 -17.74
CA SER A 29 -15.92 5.62 -18.23
C SER A 29 -14.52 5.46 -17.61
N PRO A 30 -14.39 4.97 -16.36
CA PRO A 30 -13.10 4.67 -15.75
C PRO A 30 -12.48 3.38 -16.32
N MET A 31 -11.15 3.30 -16.26
CA MET A 31 -10.39 2.06 -16.46
C MET A 31 -9.50 1.82 -15.24
N LEU A 32 -9.69 0.69 -14.57
CA LEU A 32 -8.90 0.30 -13.40
C LEU A 32 -7.79 -0.67 -13.82
N VAL A 33 -6.54 -0.33 -13.52
CA VAL A 33 -5.35 -1.12 -13.86
C VAL A 33 -4.67 -1.57 -12.58
N GLU A 34 -4.49 -2.88 -12.41
CA GLU A 34 -3.96 -3.50 -11.20
C GLU A 34 -2.78 -4.42 -11.53
N ALA A 35 -1.71 -4.29 -10.76
CA ALA A 35 -0.50 -5.10 -10.93
C ALA A 35 -0.72 -6.56 -10.53
N SER A 36 -1.57 -6.80 -9.53
CA SER A 36 -1.89 -8.11 -8.98
C SER A 36 -2.93 -8.87 -9.81
N ALA A 37 -3.02 -10.19 -9.56
CA ALA A 37 -4.08 -11.06 -10.05
C ALA A 37 -5.41 -10.85 -9.30
N ARG A 38 -5.43 -10.03 -8.24
CA ARG A 38 -6.62 -9.79 -7.40
C ARG A 38 -6.76 -8.33 -7.01
N VAL A 39 -8.02 -7.93 -6.81
CA VAL A 39 -8.41 -6.63 -6.24
C VAL A 39 -8.14 -6.60 -4.73
N GLY A 40 -7.88 -5.42 -4.20
CA GLY A 40 -7.89 -5.15 -2.76
C GLY A 40 -6.57 -4.62 -2.20
N GLY A 41 -5.50 -4.57 -2.97
CA GLY A 41 -4.19 -4.08 -2.50
C GLY A 41 -3.75 -4.78 -1.21
N LEU A 42 -3.14 -4.03 -0.27
CA LEU A 42 -2.71 -4.55 1.03
C LEU A 42 -3.86 -5.14 1.86
N THR A 43 -5.10 -4.67 1.66
CA THR A 43 -6.28 -5.21 2.35
C THR A 43 -6.49 -6.69 2.00
N ALA A 44 -6.21 -7.10 0.76
CA ALA A 44 -6.31 -8.50 0.34
C ALA A 44 -5.25 -9.42 0.97
N ASP A 45 -4.20 -8.85 1.58
CA ASP A 45 -3.13 -9.59 2.26
C ASP A 45 -3.30 -9.63 3.78
N ASN A 46 -4.31 -8.93 4.33
CA ASN A 46 -4.56 -8.84 5.76
C ASN A 46 -5.53 -9.95 6.23
N PRO A 47 -5.05 -10.95 7.00
CA PRO A 47 -5.89 -12.04 7.50
C PRO A 47 -6.61 -11.70 8.81
N PHE A 48 -6.30 -10.55 9.43
CA PHE A 48 -6.89 -10.16 10.71
C PHE A 48 -8.25 -9.49 10.52
N ALA A 49 -9.13 -9.67 11.50
CA ALA A 49 -10.39 -8.95 11.58
C ALA A 49 -10.14 -7.45 11.75
N ASP A 50 -10.93 -6.63 11.06
CA ASP A 50 -10.89 -5.18 11.11
C ASP A 50 -12.22 -4.65 11.66
N ASP A 51 -12.23 -4.36 12.96
CA ASP A 51 -13.40 -3.80 13.64
C ASP A 51 -13.52 -2.28 13.46
N TRP A 52 -12.57 -1.63 12.78
CA TRP A 52 -12.61 -0.19 12.49
C TRP A 52 -13.50 0.14 11.29
N ILE A 53 -13.85 -0.87 10.49
CA ILE A 53 -14.85 -0.74 9.43
C ILE A 53 -16.23 -0.96 10.04
N VAL A 54 -16.81 0.13 10.58
CA VAL A 54 -18.09 0.11 11.31
C VAL A 54 -19.24 -0.58 10.54
N ALA A 55 -19.25 -0.46 9.21
CA ALA A 55 -20.27 -1.10 8.36
C ALA A 55 -20.06 -2.61 8.14
N ALA A 56 -18.93 -3.16 8.62
CA ALA A 56 -18.51 -4.55 8.38
C ALA A 56 -17.67 -5.11 9.56
N PRO A 57 -18.18 -5.06 10.81
CA PRO A 57 -17.44 -5.51 11.98
C PRO A 57 -17.09 -7.01 11.90
N GLY A 58 -15.95 -7.39 12.48
CA GLY A 58 -15.47 -8.77 12.52
C GLY A 58 -15.03 -9.35 11.17
N ARG A 59 -15.04 -8.57 10.08
CA ARG A 59 -14.57 -9.04 8.78
C ARG A 59 -13.06 -8.92 8.67
N THR A 60 -12.44 -9.89 8.02
CA THR A 60 -11.01 -9.80 7.70
C THR A 60 -10.76 -8.86 6.51
N GLY A 61 -9.54 -8.34 6.39
CA GLY A 61 -9.16 -7.58 5.20
C GLY A 61 -9.41 -8.35 3.90
N GLN A 62 -9.13 -9.65 3.88
CA GLN A 62 -9.43 -10.52 2.73
C GLN A 62 -10.93 -10.53 2.36
N GLN A 63 -11.83 -10.58 3.35
CA GLN A 63 -13.27 -10.54 3.11
C GLN A 63 -13.72 -9.16 2.60
N ILE A 64 -13.11 -8.09 3.11
CA ILE A 64 -13.36 -6.72 2.63
C ILE A 64 -12.89 -6.57 1.17
N ALA A 65 -11.71 -7.08 0.82
CA ALA A 65 -11.22 -7.09 -0.55
C ALA A 65 -12.16 -7.84 -1.50
N GLY A 66 -12.73 -8.97 -1.07
CA GLY A 66 -13.75 -9.69 -1.82
C GLY A 66 -15.00 -8.83 -2.11
N GLN A 67 -15.48 -8.08 -1.13
CA GLN A 67 -16.63 -7.17 -1.29
C GLN A 67 -16.34 -5.99 -2.21
N ILE A 68 -15.10 -5.49 -2.20
CA ILE A 68 -14.64 -4.47 -3.15
C ILE A 68 -14.68 -5.04 -4.58
N ALA A 69 -14.19 -6.26 -4.78
CA ALA A 69 -14.24 -6.93 -6.08
C ALA A 69 -15.69 -7.12 -6.58
N GLU A 70 -16.59 -7.56 -5.70
CA GLU A 70 -18.03 -7.66 -6.03
C GLU A 70 -18.64 -6.31 -6.41
N SER A 71 -18.27 -5.24 -5.72
CA SER A 71 -18.76 -3.89 -6.00
C SER A 71 -18.32 -3.38 -7.37
N LEU A 72 -17.06 -3.62 -7.75
CA LEU A 72 -16.53 -3.31 -9.08
C LEU A 72 -17.28 -4.07 -10.17
N ALA A 73 -17.51 -5.37 -9.97
CA ALA A 73 -18.24 -6.21 -10.91
C ALA A 73 -19.69 -5.74 -11.10
N ARG A 74 -20.40 -5.42 -10.01
CA ARG A 74 -21.78 -4.88 -10.06
C ARG A 74 -21.84 -3.53 -10.75
N ALA A 75 -20.83 -2.68 -10.57
CA ALA A 75 -20.72 -1.39 -11.24
C ALA A 75 -20.25 -1.49 -12.70
N ARG A 76 -19.89 -2.70 -13.17
CA ARG A 76 -19.36 -2.98 -14.52
C ARG A 76 -18.13 -2.14 -14.86
N VAL A 77 -17.27 -1.90 -13.87
CA VAL A 77 -16.01 -1.17 -14.06
C VAL A 77 -15.05 -2.03 -14.89
N PRO A 78 -14.54 -1.53 -16.03
CA PRO A 78 -13.43 -2.15 -16.75
C PRO A 78 -12.20 -2.30 -15.84
N LEU A 79 -11.70 -3.53 -15.73
CA LEU A 79 -10.60 -3.90 -14.85
C LEU A 79 -9.57 -4.74 -15.61
N GLN A 80 -8.31 -4.32 -15.57
CA GLN A 80 -7.18 -5.08 -16.09
C GLN A 80 -6.26 -5.51 -14.94
N LEU A 81 -6.25 -6.82 -14.69
CA LEU A 81 -5.40 -7.46 -13.68
C LEU A 81 -4.06 -7.91 -14.30
N ASN A 82 -3.09 -8.24 -13.46
CA ASN A 82 -1.74 -8.64 -13.88
C ASN A 82 -1.05 -7.62 -14.80
N ALA A 83 -1.37 -6.34 -14.63
CA ALA A 83 -0.93 -5.25 -15.48
C ALA A 83 -0.25 -4.18 -14.62
N ALA A 84 1.02 -4.43 -14.27
CA ALA A 84 1.80 -3.46 -13.52
C ALA A 84 2.08 -2.21 -14.38
N ALA A 85 1.73 -1.04 -13.90
CA ALA A 85 2.09 0.24 -14.53
C ALA A 85 3.62 0.34 -14.67
N ARG A 86 4.09 0.76 -15.85
CA ARG A 86 5.52 0.93 -16.16
C ARG A 86 5.91 2.38 -16.29
N GLU A 87 5.11 3.12 -17.05
CA GLU A 87 5.38 4.53 -17.33
C GLU A 87 4.10 5.23 -17.75
N VAL A 88 3.88 6.44 -17.25
CA VAL A 88 2.87 7.36 -17.78
C VAL A 88 3.55 8.49 -18.56
N ARG A 89 3.01 8.78 -19.74
CA ARG A 89 3.43 9.90 -20.58
C ARG A 89 2.23 10.78 -20.95
N PRO A 90 2.41 12.10 -21.09
CA PRO A 90 1.39 12.95 -21.70
C PRO A 90 1.12 12.53 -23.14
N CYS A 91 -0.15 12.59 -23.56
CA CYS A 91 -0.54 12.41 -24.96
C CYS A 91 -1.57 13.47 -25.36
N LYS A 92 -1.93 13.52 -26.65
CA LYS A 92 -2.99 14.43 -27.11
C LYS A 92 -4.30 14.11 -26.37
N GLY A 93 -4.81 15.08 -25.62
CA GLY A 93 -6.08 14.98 -24.89
C GLY A 93 -6.02 14.28 -23.53
N GLY A 94 -4.83 13.95 -23.01
CA GLY A 94 -4.69 13.33 -21.69
C GLY A 94 -3.36 12.63 -21.49
N ILE A 95 -3.41 11.39 -21.02
CA ILE A 95 -2.24 10.56 -20.70
C ILE A 95 -2.31 9.20 -21.40
N GLU A 96 -1.14 8.61 -21.58
CA GLU A 96 -0.94 7.23 -21.99
C GLU A 96 -0.17 6.49 -20.89
N LEU A 97 -0.76 5.41 -20.37
CA LEU A 97 -0.16 4.51 -19.41
C LEU A 97 0.33 3.25 -20.13
N SER A 98 1.63 3.00 -20.06
CA SER A 98 2.21 1.70 -20.42
C SER A 98 2.11 0.73 -19.24
N VAL A 99 1.84 -0.53 -19.55
CA VAL A 99 1.71 -1.62 -18.57
C VAL A 99 2.68 -2.75 -18.91
N ALA A 100 3.02 -3.56 -17.92
CA ALA A 100 3.92 -4.68 -18.09
C ALA A 100 3.34 -5.75 -19.04
N GLY A 101 4.25 -6.43 -19.74
CA GLY A 101 3.88 -7.46 -20.74
C GLY A 101 3.67 -6.87 -22.13
N ALA A 102 2.99 -7.62 -22.99
CA ALA A 102 2.70 -7.23 -24.38
C ALA A 102 1.32 -6.55 -24.56
N ALA A 103 0.70 -6.10 -23.45
CA ALA A 103 -0.61 -5.47 -23.50
C ALA A 103 -0.51 -4.07 -24.13
N PRO A 104 -1.54 -3.64 -24.88
CA PRO A 104 -1.59 -2.30 -25.43
C PRO A 104 -1.61 -1.25 -24.32
N PRO A 105 -1.05 -0.05 -24.54
CA PRO A 105 -1.13 1.04 -23.58
C PRO A 105 -2.58 1.49 -23.37
N VAL A 106 -2.86 1.99 -22.17
CA VAL A 106 -4.18 2.49 -21.75
C VAL A 106 -4.17 4.01 -21.82
N ARG A 107 -5.16 4.61 -22.49
CA ARG A 107 -5.24 6.06 -22.67
C ARG A 107 -6.46 6.65 -21.97
N GLY A 108 -6.34 7.84 -21.42
CA GLY A 108 -7.50 8.57 -20.90
C GLY A 108 -7.23 10.03 -20.58
N ARG A 109 -8.30 10.76 -20.26
CA ARG A 109 -8.23 12.21 -20.00
C ARG A 109 -7.49 12.54 -18.71
N CYS A 110 -7.82 11.82 -17.64
CA CYS A 110 -7.23 12.02 -16.32
C CYS A 110 -6.48 10.77 -15.84
N LEU A 111 -5.47 10.97 -14.99
CA LEU A 111 -4.78 9.91 -14.25
C LEU A 111 -5.18 9.98 -12.77
N VAL A 112 -5.53 8.83 -12.19
CA VAL A 112 -5.69 8.68 -10.74
C VAL A 112 -4.68 7.65 -10.23
N ILE A 113 -3.70 8.11 -9.47
CA ILE A 113 -2.67 7.27 -8.85
C ILE A 113 -3.21 6.77 -7.51
N ALA A 114 -3.55 5.48 -7.45
CA ALA A 114 -4.10 4.78 -6.27
C ALA A 114 -3.27 3.53 -5.94
N SER A 115 -1.98 3.55 -6.27
CA SER A 115 -1.06 2.42 -6.27
C SER A 115 -0.56 2.02 -4.87
N GLY A 116 -0.98 2.76 -3.84
CA GLY A 116 -0.67 2.46 -2.44
C GLY A 116 0.81 2.53 -2.11
N VAL A 117 1.21 1.71 -1.15
CA VAL A 117 2.56 1.66 -0.59
C VAL A 117 3.10 0.23 -0.58
N ARG A 118 4.41 0.09 -0.37
CA ARG A 118 5.10 -1.18 -0.11
C ARG A 118 5.97 -1.04 1.14
N ALA A 119 6.20 -2.16 1.84
CA ALA A 119 7.01 -2.14 3.05
C ALA A 119 8.48 -1.84 2.71
N ARG A 120 9.10 -0.93 3.47
CA ARG A 120 10.51 -0.59 3.29
C ARG A 120 11.39 -1.76 3.71
N GLY A 121 12.26 -2.16 2.79
CA GLY A 121 13.32 -3.13 3.05
C GLY A 121 14.49 -2.52 3.82
N LEU A 122 15.63 -3.22 3.78
CA LEU A 122 16.86 -2.74 4.41
C LEU A 122 17.45 -1.54 3.65
N PRO A 123 18.03 -0.55 4.34
CA PRO A 123 18.59 0.65 3.70
C PRO A 123 19.65 0.33 2.64
N GLY A 124 19.68 1.13 1.57
CA GLY A 124 20.68 0.99 0.50
C GLY A 124 20.48 -0.22 -0.42
N GLN A 125 19.36 -0.93 -0.29
CA GLN A 125 19.02 -2.09 -1.10
C GLN A 125 17.88 -1.75 -2.06
N PRO A 126 17.86 -2.34 -3.27
CA PRO A 126 16.69 -2.27 -4.13
C PRO A 126 15.41 -2.74 -3.40
N PRO A 127 14.23 -2.14 -3.65
CA PRO A 127 12.99 -2.48 -2.94
C PRO A 127 12.57 -3.95 -3.06
N GLN A 128 12.96 -4.61 -4.15
CA GLN A 128 12.62 -6.00 -4.43
C GLN A 128 13.64 -7.01 -3.88
N THR A 129 14.71 -6.55 -3.21
CA THR A 129 15.71 -7.46 -2.65
C THR A 129 15.07 -8.37 -1.60
N ARG A 130 15.47 -9.64 -1.61
CA ARG A 130 15.01 -10.69 -0.70
C ARG A 130 16.21 -11.43 -0.14
N TRP A 131 16.09 -11.87 1.10
CA TRP A 131 17.10 -12.70 1.76
C TRP A 131 16.41 -13.91 2.40
N PRO A 132 17.00 -15.12 2.33
CA PRO A 132 16.46 -16.28 3.01
C PRO A 132 16.34 -16.04 4.52
N GLY A 133 15.12 -16.22 5.05
CA GLY A 133 14.80 -16.00 6.46
C GLY A 133 14.68 -14.52 6.88
N VAL A 134 14.54 -13.59 5.91
CA VAL A 134 14.20 -12.19 6.19
C VAL A 134 12.82 -11.88 5.61
N LEU A 135 11.86 -11.57 6.49
CA LEU A 135 10.50 -11.18 6.11
C LEU A 135 10.36 -9.66 6.24
N ILE A 136 9.79 -9.01 5.23
CA ILE A 136 9.67 -7.55 5.17
C ILE A 136 8.20 -7.17 5.14
N GLY A 137 7.79 -6.34 6.10
CA GLY A 137 6.43 -5.85 6.26
C GLY A 137 5.49 -6.80 7.03
N PRO A 138 4.32 -6.29 7.44
CA PRO A 138 3.29 -7.09 8.10
C PRO A 138 2.46 -7.92 7.10
N GLY A 139 1.55 -8.74 7.63
CA GLY A 139 0.52 -9.44 6.85
C GLY A 139 0.73 -10.94 6.74
N SER A 140 0.17 -11.53 5.69
CA SER A 140 0.10 -12.99 5.51
C SER A 140 1.44 -13.74 5.66
N PRO A 141 2.60 -13.26 5.17
CA PRO A 141 3.87 -13.95 5.36
C PRO A 141 4.27 -14.10 6.84
N ILE A 142 3.98 -13.10 7.67
CA ILE A 142 4.22 -13.14 9.12
C ILE A 142 3.27 -14.15 9.77
N VAL A 143 2.01 -14.19 9.35
CA VAL A 143 1.00 -15.08 9.94
C VAL A 143 1.21 -16.54 9.56
N ALA A 144 1.65 -16.80 8.33
CA ALA A 144 1.85 -18.15 7.80
C ALA A 144 3.13 -18.84 8.33
N GLN A 145 4.05 -18.08 8.92
CA GLN A 145 5.30 -18.62 9.45
C GLN A 145 5.06 -19.39 10.75
N ASP A 146 5.60 -20.61 10.83
CA ASP A 146 5.74 -21.33 12.10
C ASP A 146 6.94 -20.78 12.86
N TYR A 147 6.71 -20.30 14.08
CA TYR A 147 7.74 -19.70 14.93
C TYR A 147 8.27 -20.67 15.98
N SER A 148 7.72 -21.88 16.08
CA SER A 148 8.03 -22.85 17.12
C SER A 148 9.53 -23.14 17.22
N GLY A 149 10.13 -22.82 18.37
CA GLY A 149 11.55 -23.08 18.65
C GLY A 149 12.54 -22.10 18.00
N LEU A 150 12.08 -21.18 17.15
CA LEU A 150 12.93 -20.25 16.41
C LEU A 150 13.42 -19.09 17.30
N SER A 151 14.61 -18.59 16.98
CA SER A 151 15.09 -17.27 17.40
C SER A 151 14.77 -16.22 16.34
N VAL A 152 14.14 -15.12 16.76
CA VAL A 152 13.59 -14.10 15.86
C VAL A 152 14.08 -12.70 16.26
N ALA A 153 14.60 -11.94 15.30
CA ALA A 153 14.81 -10.51 15.45
C ALA A 153 13.69 -9.72 14.77
N VAL A 154 13.15 -8.72 15.46
CA VAL A 154 12.14 -7.80 14.97
C VAL A 154 12.78 -6.43 14.86
N LEU A 155 12.77 -5.83 13.67
CA LEU A 155 13.45 -4.56 13.41
C LEU A 155 12.42 -3.48 13.11
N GLY A 156 12.38 -2.43 13.92
CA GLY A 156 11.47 -1.31 13.71
C GLY A 156 10.98 -0.70 15.02
N GLY A 157 10.55 0.56 14.94
CA GLY A 157 10.15 1.36 16.11
C GLY A 157 8.69 1.76 16.17
N GLY A 158 7.89 1.42 15.15
CA GLY A 158 6.47 1.77 15.06
C GLY A 158 5.53 0.65 15.52
N ASP A 159 4.23 0.89 15.43
CA ASP A 159 3.19 -0.04 15.87
C ASP A 159 3.36 -1.44 15.28
N ASN A 160 3.56 -1.54 13.96
CA ASN A 160 3.79 -2.83 13.29
C ASN A 160 4.93 -3.64 13.91
N ALA A 161 6.03 -3.00 14.34
CA ALA A 161 7.15 -3.72 14.95
C ALA A 161 6.80 -4.23 16.35
N PHE A 162 6.20 -3.38 17.18
CA PHE A 162 5.85 -3.75 18.56
C PHE A 162 4.71 -4.77 18.61
N GLU A 163 3.68 -4.60 17.78
CA GLU A 163 2.59 -5.56 17.63
C GLU A 163 3.11 -6.92 17.19
N ASN A 164 3.96 -6.97 16.15
CA ASN A 164 4.49 -8.24 15.65
C ASN A 164 5.51 -8.87 16.62
N PHE A 165 6.24 -8.07 17.40
CA PHE A 165 7.08 -8.59 18.48
C PHE A 165 6.27 -9.34 19.54
N VAL A 166 5.14 -8.77 19.98
CA VAL A 166 4.22 -9.45 20.90
C VAL A 166 3.59 -10.67 20.24
N TYR A 167 3.15 -10.55 18.99
CA TYR A 167 2.54 -11.64 18.22
C TYR A 167 3.45 -12.86 18.14
N VAL A 168 4.71 -12.68 17.74
CA VAL A 168 5.67 -13.78 17.56
C VAL A 168 6.02 -14.46 18.88
N ARG A 169 6.17 -13.69 19.97
CA ARG A 169 6.40 -14.26 21.32
C ARG A 169 5.28 -15.20 21.75
N ASN A 170 4.04 -14.90 21.36
CA ASN A 170 2.87 -15.71 21.67
C ASN A 170 2.68 -16.90 20.71
N ARG A 171 3.61 -17.12 19.77
CA ARG A 171 3.55 -18.17 18.73
C ARG A 171 4.66 -19.22 18.87
N GLY A 172 5.23 -19.39 20.06
CA GLY A 172 6.17 -20.48 20.35
C GLY A 172 7.62 -20.22 19.96
N ALA A 173 7.97 -18.99 19.57
CA ALA A 173 9.36 -18.59 19.40
C ALA A 173 10.16 -18.81 20.69
N ARG A 174 11.31 -19.46 20.57
CA ARG A 174 12.22 -19.71 21.70
C ARG A 174 12.82 -18.42 22.23
N GLN A 175 13.11 -17.48 21.33
CA GLN A 175 13.68 -16.19 21.67
C GLN A 175 13.23 -15.14 20.66
N VAL A 176 12.82 -13.97 21.15
CA VAL A 176 12.43 -12.85 20.30
C VAL A 176 13.10 -11.59 20.82
N HIS A 177 13.79 -10.87 19.95
CA HIS A 177 14.38 -9.57 20.27
C HIS A 177 13.85 -8.50 19.33
N LEU A 178 13.54 -7.32 19.87
CA LEU A 178 13.15 -6.14 19.10
C LEU A 178 14.29 -5.12 19.10
N TYR A 179 14.62 -4.61 17.92
CA TYR A 179 15.61 -3.55 17.72
C TYR A 179 14.96 -2.32 17.11
N ALA A 180 15.05 -1.19 17.80
CA ALA A 180 14.47 0.07 17.37
C ALA A 180 15.49 1.20 17.48
N ARG A 181 15.70 1.97 16.40
CA ARG A 181 16.54 3.19 16.46
C ARG A 181 15.90 4.29 17.31
N SER A 182 14.58 4.35 17.27
CA SER A 182 13.73 5.25 18.06
C SER A 182 12.37 4.58 18.22
N VAL A 183 11.66 4.85 19.30
CA VAL A 183 10.31 4.33 19.54
C VAL A 183 9.28 5.38 19.13
N ARG A 184 8.39 5.01 18.21
CA ARG A 184 7.24 5.80 17.73
C ARG A 184 5.91 5.07 17.89
N ALA A 185 5.96 3.81 18.35
CA ALA A 185 4.77 3.02 18.63
C ALA A 185 3.92 3.68 19.71
N GLN A 186 2.61 3.50 19.60
CA GLN A 186 1.63 3.92 20.59
C GLN A 186 1.94 3.29 21.94
N GLN A 187 1.66 4.03 23.03
CA GLN A 187 2.00 3.60 24.39
C GLN A 187 1.42 2.23 24.75
N GLN A 188 0.23 1.88 24.26
CA GLN A 188 -0.38 0.57 24.49
C GLN A 188 0.49 -0.59 23.98
N TRP A 189 1.15 -0.42 22.84
CA TRP A 189 2.01 -1.44 22.24
C TRP A 189 3.36 -1.52 22.96
N VAL A 190 3.91 -0.37 23.34
CA VAL A 190 5.12 -0.31 24.18
C VAL A 190 4.90 -1.01 25.52
N GLN A 191 3.75 -0.76 26.17
CA GLN A 191 3.38 -1.41 27.43
C GLN A 191 3.21 -2.92 27.28
N ARG A 192 2.53 -3.38 26.21
CA ARG A 192 2.33 -4.81 25.93
C ARG A 192 3.63 -5.54 25.60
N ALA A 193 4.56 -4.90 24.88
CA ALA A 193 5.87 -5.47 24.57
C ALA A 193 6.72 -5.67 25.84
N GLY A 194 6.61 -4.74 26.79
CA GLY A 194 7.50 -4.68 27.95
C GLY A 194 8.94 -4.32 27.56
N GLY A 195 9.85 -4.31 28.54
CA GLY A 195 11.26 -3.98 28.30
C GLY A 195 12.15 -5.17 27.93
N GLN A 196 11.74 -6.40 28.26
CA GLN A 196 12.56 -7.58 28.04
C GLN A 196 12.71 -7.88 26.55
N GLY A 197 13.96 -8.00 26.08
CA GLY A 197 14.29 -8.27 24.68
C GLY A 197 14.16 -7.07 23.76
N VAL A 198 13.93 -5.86 24.29
CA VAL A 198 13.85 -4.62 23.50
C VAL A 198 15.17 -3.85 23.61
N THR A 199 15.81 -3.60 22.47
CA THR A 199 17.01 -2.77 22.34
C THR A 199 16.66 -1.48 21.61
N VAL A 200 16.89 -0.34 22.28
CA VAL A 200 16.72 1.00 21.68
C VAL A 200 18.09 1.63 21.45
N GLY A 201 18.34 2.07 20.21
CA GLY A 201 19.59 2.71 19.82
C GLY A 201 20.06 2.27 18.44
N ALA A 202 21.31 2.63 18.11
CA ALA A 202 21.94 2.16 16.89
C ALA A 202 22.11 0.63 16.92
N TYR A 203 21.87 0.00 15.77
CA TYR A 203 22.14 -1.42 15.56
C TYR A 203 22.53 -1.65 14.10
N GLU A 204 23.30 -2.70 13.90
CA GLU A 204 23.77 -3.16 12.60
C GLU A 204 23.09 -4.48 12.25
N VAL A 205 22.83 -4.66 10.95
CA VAL A 205 22.16 -5.85 10.46
C VAL A 205 22.93 -6.41 9.28
N ASP A 206 23.21 -7.71 9.35
CA ASP A 206 23.67 -8.51 8.22
C ASP A 206 22.54 -9.49 7.85
N PRO A 207 21.80 -9.22 6.76
CA PRO A 207 20.70 -10.08 6.35
C PRO A 207 21.14 -11.40 5.73
N LEU A 208 22.39 -11.51 5.23
CA LEU A 208 22.92 -12.75 4.66
C LEU A 208 23.27 -13.74 5.78
N ALA A 209 23.90 -13.25 6.84
CA ALA A 209 24.22 -14.04 8.03
C ALA A 209 23.05 -14.16 9.03
N ARG A 210 21.92 -13.49 8.77
CA ARG A 210 20.79 -13.28 9.70
C ARG A 210 21.27 -12.85 11.08
N CYS A 211 22.08 -11.80 11.10
CA CYS A 211 22.76 -11.33 12.28
C CYS A 211 22.35 -9.89 12.61
N VAL A 212 22.11 -9.61 13.90
CA VAL A 212 21.88 -8.25 14.42
C VAL A 212 22.85 -8.02 15.58
N ASN A 213 23.70 -7.00 15.48
CA ASN A 213 24.73 -6.70 16.48
C ASN A 213 25.60 -7.93 16.87
N GLY A 214 25.98 -8.76 15.90
CA GLY A 214 26.77 -9.97 16.15
C GLY A 214 25.97 -11.19 16.64
N GLN A 215 24.68 -11.04 16.97
CA GLN A 215 23.81 -12.15 17.37
C GLN A 215 23.09 -12.75 16.16
N HIS A 216 23.19 -14.07 15.98
CA HIS A 216 22.49 -14.80 14.92
C HIS A 216 21.04 -15.14 15.27
N TYR A 217 20.19 -15.15 14.25
CA TYR A 217 18.78 -15.49 14.33
C TYR A 217 18.37 -16.47 13.22
N ASP A 218 17.33 -17.25 13.51
CA ASP A 218 16.67 -18.09 12.52
C ASP A 218 15.85 -17.23 11.55
N LEU A 219 15.23 -16.16 12.05
CA LEU A 219 14.44 -15.21 11.27
C LEU A 219 14.71 -13.75 11.65
N ILE A 220 14.65 -12.87 10.64
CA ILE A 220 14.60 -11.41 10.81
C ILE A 220 13.28 -10.90 10.21
N LEU A 221 12.53 -10.11 10.98
CA LEU A 221 11.32 -9.44 10.56
C LEU A 221 11.58 -7.92 10.48
N VAL A 222 11.34 -7.31 9.32
CA VAL A 222 11.66 -5.91 9.05
C VAL A 222 10.38 -5.08 8.95
N PHE A 223 10.26 -4.07 9.81
CA PHE A 223 9.12 -3.15 9.92
C PHE A 223 9.58 -1.68 9.91
N TYR A 224 10.27 -1.28 8.84
CA TYR A 224 10.82 0.08 8.69
C TYR A 224 9.84 1.12 8.13
N GLY A 225 8.55 0.77 8.13
CA GLY A 225 7.49 1.60 7.58
C GLY A 225 7.27 1.36 6.09
N TRP A 226 6.67 2.33 5.44
CA TRP A 226 6.11 2.21 4.10
C TRP A 226 6.71 3.23 3.13
N GLU A 227 6.81 2.87 1.87
CA GLU A 227 7.18 3.76 0.78
C GLU A 227 6.14 3.74 -0.34
N PRO A 228 5.81 4.89 -0.95
CA PRO A 228 4.80 4.99 -1.99
C PRO A 228 5.23 4.27 -3.27
N GLN A 229 4.27 3.62 -3.95
CA GLN A 229 4.53 2.93 -5.21
C GLN A 229 4.18 3.82 -6.40
N ALA A 230 5.06 4.76 -6.77
CA ALA A 230 4.73 5.76 -7.79
C ALA A 230 5.84 6.00 -8.83
N ASP A 231 6.83 5.10 -8.89
CA ASP A 231 8.01 5.23 -9.76
C ASP A 231 7.60 5.29 -11.26
N PHE A 232 6.51 4.62 -11.63
CA PHE A 232 5.95 4.67 -12.99
C PHE A 232 5.48 6.07 -13.43
N ALA A 233 5.31 7.00 -12.48
CA ALA A 233 4.87 8.37 -12.71
C ALA A 233 6.01 9.38 -12.56
N ASP A 234 7.27 8.95 -12.41
CA ASP A 234 8.40 9.86 -12.18
C ASP A 234 8.64 10.83 -13.35
N GLY A 235 8.36 10.41 -14.59
CA GLY A 235 8.40 11.28 -15.76
C GLY A 235 7.39 12.43 -15.75
N LEU A 236 6.44 12.45 -14.81
CA LEU A 236 5.50 13.55 -14.60
C LEU A 236 6.00 14.59 -13.60
N GLU A 237 7.12 14.35 -12.91
CA GLU A 237 7.75 15.29 -11.97
C GLU A 237 6.76 15.85 -10.92
N LEU A 238 5.87 15.00 -10.41
CA LEU A 238 4.88 15.40 -9.40
C LEU A 238 5.56 15.88 -8.12
N ALA A 239 4.99 16.91 -7.48
CA ALA A 239 5.44 17.36 -6.17
C ALA A 239 5.33 16.22 -5.13
N ARG A 240 6.39 15.98 -4.39
CA ARG A 240 6.50 14.92 -3.38
C ARG A 240 7.00 15.48 -2.05
N ASP A 241 6.61 14.85 -0.94
CA ASP A 241 7.15 15.17 0.38
C ASP A 241 8.56 14.58 0.58
N ALA A 242 9.20 14.88 1.72
CA ALA A 242 10.53 14.37 2.08
C ALA A 242 10.61 12.84 2.22
N HIS A 243 9.48 12.14 2.19
CA HIS A 243 9.38 10.69 2.26
C HIS A 243 8.94 10.06 0.92
N GLY A 244 8.78 10.87 -0.13
CA GLY A 244 8.46 10.46 -1.49
C GLY A 244 6.97 10.38 -1.80
N TYR A 245 6.08 10.67 -0.85
CA TYR A 245 4.63 10.61 -1.06
C TYR A 245 4.16 11.75 -1.95
N ILE A 246 3.19 11.48 -2.82
CA ILE A 246 2.68 12.48 -3.77
C ILE A 246 1.87 13.52 -3.00
N GLN A 247 2.27 14.79 -3.09
CA GLN A 247 1.53 15.87 -2.48
C GLN A 247 0.24 16.13 -3.23
N THR A 248 -0.85 16.29 -2.46
CA THR A 248 -2.18 16.58 -3.02
C THR A 248 -2.93 17.63 -2.24
N ASP A 249 -3.85 18.30 -2.92
CA ASP A 249 -4.82 19.18 -2.27
C ASP A 249 -5.82 18.36 -1.43
N GLY A 250 -5.98 18.71 -0.16
CA GLY A 250 -6.82 17.96 0.77
C GLY A 250 -8.30 17.89 0.36
N ALA A 251 -8.83 18.92 -0.30
CA ALA A 251 -10.24 19.01 -0.66
C ALA A 251 -10.59 18.33 -1.99
N THR A 252 -9.60 18.12 -2.88
CA THR A 252 -9.83 17.69 -4.27
C THR A 252 -8.99 16.49 -4.72
N ALA A 253 -7.95 16.11 -3.96
CA ALA A 253 -6.98 15.07 -4.33
C ALA A 253 -6.15 15.34 -5.59
N ARG A 254 -6.17 16.57 -6.10
CA ARG A 254 -5.33 17.00 -7.21
C ARG A 254 -3.86 17.02 -6.80
N THR A 255 -2.98 16.61 -7.72
CA THR A 255 -1.53 16.77 -7.56
C THR A 255 -1.08 18.16 -8.06
N SER A 256 0.23 18.36 -8.18
CA SER A 256 0.82 19.54 -8.81
C SER A 256 0.52 19.67 -10.31
N LEU A 257 0.01 18.63 -10.96
CA LEU A 257 -0.34 18.65 -12.37
C LEU A 257 -1.86 18.63 -12.59
N PRO A 258 -2.38 19.39 -13.57
CA PRO A 258 -3.78 19.31 -13.94
C PRO A 258 -4.12 17.91 -14.45
N ASP A 259 -5.32 17.43 -14.12
CA ASP A 259 -5.87 16.14 -14.55
C ASP A 259 -5.15 14.92 -13.97
N VAL A 260 -4.24 15.14 -13.03
CA VAL A 260 -3.57 14.10 -12.27
C VAL A 260 -4.00 14.19 -10.81
N TYR A 261 -4.42 13.05 -10.27
CA TYR A 261 -4.87 12.88 -8.89
C TYR A 261 -4.04 11.80 -8.22
N ALA A 262 -3.89 11.87 -6.90
CA ALA A 262 -3.34 10.78 -6.10
C ALA A 262 -4.18 10.56 -4.84
N ILE A 263 -4.52 9.30 -4.55
CA ILE A 263 -5.49 8.94 -3.51
C ILE A 263 -5.03 7.75 -2.69
N GLY A 264 -5.44 7.70 -1.42
CA GLY A 264 -5.02 6.66 -0.49
C GLY A 264 -3.56 6.81 -0.08
N GLU A 265 -2.93 5.70 0.29
CA GLU A 265 -1.64 5.69 0.98
C GLU A 265 -0.50 6.31 0.16
N VAL A 266 -0.54 6.24 -1.17
CA VAL A 266 0.48 6.83 -2.05
C VAL A 266 0.58 8.36 -1.92
N ALA A 267 -0.51 8.99 -1.48
CA ALA A 267 -0.61 10.43 -1.24
C ALA A 267 -0.49 10.79 0.25
N ASN A 268 -0.34 9.79 1.15
CA ASN A 268 -0.25 9.96 2.60
C ASN A 268 -1.32 10.91 3.18
N ARG A 269 -2.55 10.81 2.66
CA ARG A 269 -3.67 11.68 3.02
C ARG A 269 -4.27 11.21 4.34
N ALA A 270 -4.04 11.97 5.40
CA ALA A 270 -4.51 11.69 6.76
C ALA A 270 -4.19 10.25 7.24
N HIS A 271 -4.84 9.80 8.32
CA HIS A 271 -4.64 8.45 8.89
C HIS A 271 -4.91 7.35 7.86
N PRO A 272 -3.88 6.60 7.40
CA PRO A 272 -4.05 5.61 6.34
C PRO A 272 -4.81 4.39 6.88
N CYS A 273 -6.02 4.15 6.35
CA CYS A 273 -6.81 2.96 6.60
C CYS A 273 -7.75 2.70 5.43
N VAL A 274 -8.46 1.56 5.44
CA VAL A 274 -9.41 1.20 4.38
C VAL A 274 -10.48 2.29 4.17
N VAL A 275 -11.01 2.86 5.26
CA VAL A 275 -12.10 3.83 5.22
C VAL A 275 -11.65 5.17 4.63
N THR A 276 -10.51 5.70 5.08
CA THR A 276 -9.96 6.96 4.55
C THR A 276 -9.53 6.80 3.09
N ALA A 277 -8.95 5.65 2.73
CA ALA A 277 -8.62 5.34 1.34
C ALA A 277 -9.87 5.34 0.44
N MET A 278 -10.97 4.68 0.86
CA MET A 278 -12.22 4.72 0.11
C MET A 278 -12.79 6.14 -0.01
N ALA A 279 -12.70 6.94 1.05
CA ALA A 279 -13.17 8.33 1.07
C ALA A 279 -12.38 9.21 0.08
N ASP A 280 -11.06 9.05 0.01
CA ASP A 280 -10.24 9.75 -0.99
C ASP A 280 -10.68 9.43 -2.42
N GLY A 281 -11.05 8.17 -2.69
CA GLY A 281 -11.62 7.78 -3.98
C GLY A 281 -12.87 8.57 -4.35
N VAL A 282 -13.75 8.85 -3.38
CA VAL A 282 -14.93 9.70 -3.58
C VAL A 282 -14.53 11.14 -3.88
N VAL A 283 -13.57 11.68 -3.14
CA VAL A 283 -13.07 13.05 -3.32
C VAL A 283 -12.56 13.26 -4.75
N ALA A 284 -11.67 12.37 -5.22
CA ALA A 284 -11.15 12.45 -6.59
C ALA A 284 -12.27 12.29 -7.64
N ALA A 285 -13.16 11.30 -7.47
CA ALA A 285 -14.25 11.07 -8.43
C ALA A 285 -15.18 12.29 -8.57
N LYS A 286 -15.53 12.95 -7.46
CA LYS A 286 -16.38 14.14 -7.47
C LYS A 286 -15.68 15.35 -8.07
N ASP A 287 -14.37 15.49 -7.86
CA ASP A 287 -13.62 16.57 -8.49
C ASP A 287 -13.48 16.38 -10.00
N ILE A 288 -13.19 15.14 -10.45
CA ILE A 288 -13.18 14.77 -11.87
C ILE A 288 -14.54 15.08 -12.51
N GLN A 289 -15.65 14.66 -11.91
CA GLN A 289 -17.00 14.97 -12.39
C GLN A 289 -17.22 16.48 -12.56
N ARG A 290 -16.92 17.28 -11.54
CA ARG A 290 -17.12 18.74 -11.59
C ARG A 290 -16.32 19.40 -12.70
N ARG A 291 -15.11 18.90 -12.95
CA ARG A 291 -14.26 19.41 -14.03
C ARG A 291 -14.89 19.15 -15.40
N TRP A 292 -15.62 18.05 -15.54
CA TRP A 292 -16.26 17.63 -16.78
C TRP A 292 -17.59 18.33 -17.04
N GLU A 293 -18.39 18.54 -16.00
CA GLU A 293 -19.64 19.30 -16.11
C GLU A 293 -19.40 20.79 -16.45
N ARG A 294 -18.17 21.28 -16.28
CA ARG A 294 -17.76 22.68 -16.55
C ARG A 294 -16.96 22.85 -17.84
N ALA A 295 -16.58 21.77 -18.50
CA ALA A 295 -15.80 21.76 -19.74
C ALA A 295 -16.72 21.65 -20.96
#